data_AF-A0A225V5C7-F1
#
_entry.id   AF-A0A225V5C7-F1
#
_cell.length_a   1.000
_cell.length_b   1.000
_cell.length_c   1.000
_cell.angle_alpha   90.00
_cell.angle_beta   90.00
_cell.angle_gamma   90.00
#
_symmetry.space_group_name_H-M   'P 1'
#
loop_
_entity.id
_entity.type
_entity.pdbx_description
1 polymer ?
#
loop_
_entity_poly.entity_id
_entity_poly.type
_entity_poly.pdbx_seq_one_letter_code
_entity_poly.pdbx_strand_id
1 'polypeptide(L)'
;FFDKIYTVASYSIAFRDRVVHLPLDQELKADGITLPPALAAKRGRPKTKRLRSIGEEGSANRYRCGGCGEQGHNKLICKRRKIGN
;
A
#
# COMPACT_ATOMS: atom_id res chain seq x y z
N PHE A 1 23.37 -23.74 -10.61
CA PHE A 1 24.64 -23.88 -9.87
C PHE A 1 25.02 -22.51 -9.35
N PHE A 2 25.35 -22.36 -8.07
CA PHE A 2 25.66 -21.05 -7.48
C PHE A 2 27.18 -20.92 -7.34
N ASP A 3 27.74 -19.77 -7.70
CA ASP A 3 29.18 -19.55 -7.62
C ASP A 3 29.65 -19.57 -6.16
N LYS A 4 30.82 -20.17 -5.93
CA LYS A 4 31.45 -20.31 -4.61
C LYS A 4 31.70 -18.95 -3.95
N ILE A 5 31.78 -17.86 -4.71
CA ILE A 5 31.93 -16.51 -4.16
C ILE A 5 30.73 -16.06 -3.30
N TYR A 6 29.56 -16.67 -3.48
CA TYR A 6 28.35 -16.31 -2.72
C TYR A 6 28.07 -17.22 -1.51
N THR A 7 29.02 -18.06 -1.11
CA THR A 7 28.83 -18.88 0.10
C THR A 7 29.08 -18.07 1.37
N VAL A 8 28.45 -18.49 2.47
CA VAL A 8 28.70 -17.89 3.80
C VAL A 8 30.17 -18.00 4.20
N ALA A 9 30.86 -19.05 3.76
CA ALA A 9 32.28 -19.25 4.01
C ALA A 9 33.16 -18.20 3.31
N SER A 10 32.87 -17.87 2.05
CA SER A 10 33.59 -16.81 1.33
C SER A 10 33.32 -15.44 1.94
N TYR A 11 32.09 -15.19 2.38
CA TYR A 11 31.75 -13.96 3.12
C TYR A 11 32.53 -13.87 4.45
N SER A 12 32.53 -14.92 5.27
CA SER A 12 33.21 -14.89 6.57
C SER A 12 34.72 -14.72 6.43
N ILE A 13 35.35 -15.28 5.39
CA ILE A 13 36.77 -15.06 5.10
C ILE A 13 37.03 -13.61 4.70
N ALA A 14 36.21 -13.04 3.80
CA ALA A 14 36.41 -11.68 3.29
C ALA A 14 36.30 -10.60 4.38
N PHE A 15 35.51 -10.85 5.43
CA PHE A 15 35.29 -9.93 6.53
C PHE A 15 36.02 -10.27 7.83
N ARG A 16 36.80 -11.38 7.87
CA ARG A 16 37.49 -11.84 9.09
C ARG A 16 38.41 -10.78 9.70
N ASP A 17 39.18 -10.10 8.86
CA ASP A 17 40.18 -9.11 9.28
C ASP A 17 39.69 -7.66 9.05
N ARG A 18 38.45 -7.48 8.63
CA ARG A 18 37.85 -6.16 8.41
C ARG A 18 37.02 -5.78 9.62
N VAL A 19 37.58 -4.96 10.49
CA VAL A 19 36.81 -4.31 11.55
C VAL A 19 35.95 -3.22 10.91
N VAL A 20 34.63 -3.40 10.90
CA VAL A 20 33.70 -2.32 10.57
C VAL A 20 33.61 -1.43 11.80
N HIS A 21 34.31 -0.31 11.77
CA HIS A 21 34.15 0.75 12.76
C HIS A 21 32.82 1.45 12.50
N LEU A 22 31.75 0.93 13.11
CA LEU A 22 30.49 1.64 13.14
C LEU A 22 30.65 2.79 14.15
N PRO A 23 30.42 4.05 13.75
CA PRO A 23 30.52 5.16 14.69
C PRO A 23 29.55 4.93 15.84
N LEU A 24 30.04 5.16 17.06
CA LEU A 24 29.20 5.07 18.25
C LEU A 24 28.23 6.26 18.27
N ASP A 25 27.08 6.09 18.94
CA ASP A 25 26.09 7.15 19.06
C ASP A 25 26.66 8.43 19.70
N GLN A 26 27.72 8.31 20.53
CA GLN A 26 28.42 9.46 21.10
C GLN A 26 29.28 10.25 20.09
N GLU A 27 29.68 9.62 18.99
CA GLU A 27 30.49 10.25 17.92
C GLU A 27 29.62 10.95 16.88
N LEU A 28 28.34 10.55 16.78
CA LEU A 28 27.35 11.14 15.89
C LEU A 28 26.87 12.48 16.45
N LYS A 29 27.48 13.58 16.01
CA LYS A 29 26.98 14.93 16.30
C LYS A 29 25.77 15.25 15.44
N ALA A 30 24.74 15.81 16.04
CA ALA A 30 23.59 16.32 15.31
C ALA A 30 23.98 17.59 14.54
N ASP A 31 23.92 17.54 13.22
CA ASP A 31 24.27 18.68 12.34
C ASP A 31 23.20 19.79 12.33
N GLY A 32 22.04 19.56 12.97
CA GLY A 32 20.89 20.47 12.97
C GLY A 32 20.15 20.58 11.63
N ILE A 33 20.71 20.01 10.56
CA ILE A 33 20.17 20.00 9.19
C ILE A 33 19.42 18.69 8.91
N THR A 34 19.99 17.57 9.35
CA THR A 34 19.47 16.22 9.15
C THR A 34 18.39 15.91 10.17
N LEU A 35 17.13 16.09 9.76
CA LEU A 35 15.98 15.68 10.57
C LEU A 35 15.85 14.15 10.56
N PRO A 36 15.46 13.53 11.68
CA PRO A 36 15.12 12.11 11.69
C PRO A 36 13.98 11.84 10.70
N PRO A 37 13.88 10.62 10.15
CA PRO A 37 12.78 10.27 9.27
C PRO A 37 11.46 10.56 9.98
N ALA A 38 10.59 11.32 9.31
CA ALA A 38 9.27 11.62 9.85
C ALA A 38 8.53 10.30 10.11
N LEU A 39 8.19 10.05 11.38
CA LEU A 39 7.34 8.93 11.79
C LEU A 39 5.89 9.21 11.36
N ALA A 40 5.66 9.27 10.05
CA ALA A 40 4.32 9.38 9.50
C ALA A 40 3.59 8.06 9.73
N ALA A 41 2.35 8.13 10.21
CA ALA A 41 1.48 6.97 10.26
C ALA A 41 1.44 6.33 8.86
N LYS A 42 1.85 5.05 8.76
CA LYS A 42 1.84 4.33 7.48
C LYS A 42 0.45 4.45 6.85
N ARG A 43 0.37 5.02 5.66
CA ARG A 43 -0.85 5.00 4.84
C ARG A 43 -1.14 3.54 4.51
N GLY A 44 -2.05 2.95 5.25
CA GLY A 44 -2.46 1.56 5.14
C GLY A 44 -3.97 1.42 5.27
N ARG A 45 -4.44 0.17 5.26
CA ARG A 45 -5.87 -0.15 5.36
C ARG A 45 -6.50 0.57 6.57
N PRO A 46 -7.60 1.33 6.39
CA PRO A 46 -8.28 1.97 7.50
C PRO A 46 -8.63 0.95 8.59
N LYS A 47 -8.18 1.19 9.84
CA LYS A 47 -8.44 0.28 10.96
C LYS A 47 -9.92 0.13 11.30
N THR A 48 -10.72 1.16 11.00
CA THR A 48 -12.12 1.26 11.44
C THR A 48 -13.15 0.86 10.40
N LYS A 49 -12.82 0.83 9.09
CA LYS A 49 -13.79 0.52 8.04
C LYS A 49 -13.34 -0.64 7.16
N ARG A 50 -14.10 -1.73 7.21
CA ARG A 50 -14.00 -2.84 6.26
C ARG A 50 -14.68 -2.45 4.94
N LEU A 51 -13.94 -2.56 3.83
CA LEU A 51 -14.53 -2.51 2.49
C LEU A 51 -15.31 -3.82 2.27
N ARG A 52 -16.62 -3.72 2.02
CA ARG A 52 -17.50 -4.87 1.75
C ARG A 52 -17.30 -5.37 0.32
N SER A 53 -17.27 -6.69 0.12
CA SER A 53 -17.24 -7.29 -1.22
C SER A 53 -18.60 -7.18 -1.93
N ILE A 54 -18.61 -7.38 -3.26
CA ILE A 54 -19.78 -7.16 -4.11
C ILE A 54 -20.99 -8.02 -3.68
N GLY A 55 -20.74 -9.23 -3.16
CA GLY A 55 -21.78 -10.17 -2.72
C GLY A 55 -22.26 -10.01 -1.27
N GLU A 56 -21.73 -9.05 -0.52
CA GLU A 56 -22.17 -8.83 0.87
C GLU A 56 -23.47 -8.03 0.97
N GLU A 57 -24.29 -8.35 1.97
CA GLU A 57 -25.58 -7.70 2.21
C GLU A 57 -25.45 -6.17 2.35
N GLY A 58 -26.29 -5.45 1.61
CA GLY A 58 -26.21 -3.99 1.43
C GLY A 58 -25.35 -3.50 0.25
N SER A 59 -24.66 -4.40 -0.48
CA SER A 59 -23.90 -4.03 -1.69
C SER A 59 -24.77 -3.95 -2.95
N ALA A 60 -25.84 -4.75 -3.02
CA ALA A 60 -26.63 -4.98 -4.22
C ALA A 60 -27.54 -3.82 -4.64
N ASN A 61 -27.78 -2.81 -3.79
CA ASN A 61 -28.85 -1.82 -4.03
C ASN A 61 -28.36 -0.37 -4.27
N ARG A 62 -27.14 -0.19 -4.78
CA ARG A 62 -26.54 1.17 -4.95
C ARG A 62 -26.72 1.79 -6.33
N TYR A 63 -27.12 1.03 -7.33
CA TYR A 63 -27.22 1.56 -8.69
C TYR A 63 -28.58 2.22 -8.89
N ARG A 64 -28.58 3.55 -8.92
CA ARG A 64 -29.72 4.39 -9.25
C ARG A 64 -29.67 4.73 -10.73
N CYS A 65 -30.76 4.51 -11.44
CA CYS A 65 -30.86 4.84 -12.85
C CYS A 65 -30.76 6.37 -13.06
N GLY A 66 -29.77 6.84 -13.82
CA GLY A 66 -29.62 8.25 -14.15
C GLY A 66 -30.69 8.82 -15.10
N GLY A 67 -31.60 7.99 -15.61
CA GLY A 67 -32.73 8.42 -16.45
C GLY A 67 -34.02 8.62 -15.67
N CYS A 68 -34.47 7.60 -14.92
CA CYS A 68 -35.73 7.64 -14.17
C CYS A 68 -35.56 7.80 -12.64
N GLY A 69 -34.34 7.72 -12.12
CA GLY A 69 -34.07 7.87 -10.69
C GLY A 69 -34.46 6.68 -9.81
N GLU A 70 -34.95 5.57 -10.36
CA GLU A 70 -35.26 4.36 -9.59
C GLU A 70 -34.03 3.47 -9.38
N GLN A 71 -34.05 2.64 -8.34
CA GLN A 71 -33.00 1.66 -8.03
C GLN A 71 -33.29 0.32 -8.72
N GLY A 72 -32.28 -0.55 -8.83
CA GLY A 72 -32.45 -1.91 -9.36
C GLY A 72 -32.30 -2.03 -10.88
N HIS A 73 -31.97 -0.94 -11.59
CA HIS A 73 -31.58 -1.00 -13.00
C HIS A 73 -30.64 0.16 -13.39
N ASN A 74 -29.79 -0.04 -14.39
CA ASN A 74 -28.92 1.00 -14.94
C ASN A 74 -29.61 1.76 -16.09
N LYS A 75 -29.13 2.97 -16.44
CA LYS A 75 -29.68 3.77 -17.56
C LYS A 75 -29.74 2.99 -18.88
N LEU A 76 -28.84 2.03 -19.11
CA LEU A 76 -28.79 1.20 -20.31
C LEU A 76 -30.02 0.29 -20.46
N ILE A 77 -30.48 -0.28 -19.36
CA ILE A 77 -31.59 -1.26 -19.30
C ILE A 77 -32.89 -0.64 -18.76
N CYS A 78 -32.96 0.69 -18.72
CA CYS A 78 -34.10 1.42 -18.19
C CYS A 78 -35.29 1.35 -19.17
N LYS A 79 -36.40 0.77 -18.71
CA LYS A 79 -37.66 0.68 -19.48
C LYS A 79 -38.35 2.04 -19.68
N ARG A 80 -38.05 3.04 -18.84
CA ARG A 80 -38.55 4.42 -18.95
C ARG A 80 -37.58 5.36 -19.65
N ARG A 81 -36.68 4.83 -20.48
CA ARG A 81 -35.77 5.66 -21.28
C ARG A 81 -36.61 6.61 -22.16
N LYS A 82 -36.63 7.89 -21.81
CA LYS A 82 -36.91 8.92 -22.81
C LYS A 82 -35.68 8.99 -23.69
N ILE A 83 -35.78 8.46 -24.91
CA ILE A 83 -34.84 8.77 -25.99
C ILE A 83 -34.99 10.28 -26.18
N GLY A 84 -33.98 11.06 -25.80
CA GLY A 84 -34.01 12.51 -25.98
C GLY A 84 -34.08 12.84 -27.47
N ASN A 85 -34.82 13.91 -27.80
CA ASN A 85 -34.72 14.60 -29.09
C ASN A 85 -33.29 15.04 -29.36
#